data_AF-A0A8X6J9S9-F1
#
_entry.id   AF-A0A8X6J9S9-F1
#
_cell.length_a   1.000
_cell.length_b   1.000
_cell.length_c   1.000
_cell.angle_alpha   90.00
_cell.angle_beta   90.00
_cell.angle_gamma   90.00
#
_symmetry.space_group_name_H-M   'P 1'
#
loop_
_entity.id
_entity.type
_entity.pdbx_description
1 polymer ?
#
loop_
_entity_poly.entity_id
_entity_poly.type
_entity_poly.pdbx_seq_one_letter_code
_entity_poly.pdbx_strand_id
1 'polypeptide(L)'
;MFTCLTSPVGLLDIEVYEATDIVCDDTGSSLSVGRELMFKFLRNRGQKFSGFHLAMCLADGQQSASLVQKATVSITIGGRTFQIDLIFASRQR
;
A
#
# COMPACT_ATOMS: atom_id res chain seq x y z
N MET A 1 -15.96 11.09 10.44
CA MET A 1 -14.50 10.84 10.46
C MET A 1 -14.33 9.41 10.93
N PHE A 2 -14.08 8.43 10.04
CA PHE A 2 -13.69 7.10 10.49
C PHE A 2 -12.21 7.18 10.89
N THR A 3 -11.96 7.62 12.12
CA THR A 3 -10.71 7.33 12.80
C THR A 3 -10.72 5.84 13.11
N CYS A 4 -10.11 5.03 12.24
CA CYS A 4 -9.62 3.74 12.71
C CYS A 4 -8.57 4.06 13.77
N LEU A 5 -8.90 3.82 15.04
CA LEU A 5 -8.03 4.08 16.20
C LEU A 5 -6.98 2.97 16.38
N THR A 6 -6.55 2.31 15.31
CA THR A 6 -5.33 1.52 15.36
C THR A 6 -4.18 2.48 15.06
N SER A 7 -3.63 3.07 16.13
CA SER A 7 -2.26 3.59 16.05
C SER A 7 -1.39 2.47 15.49
N PRO A 8 -0.42 2.76 14.58
CA PRO A 8 0.48 1.74 14.10
C PRO A 8 1.04 0.98 15.30
N VAL A 9 0.84 -0.34 15.33
CA VAL A 9 1.30 -1.16 16.46
C VAL A 9 2.82 -1.21 16.47
N GLY A 10 3.45 -0.98 15.32
CA GLY A 10 4.87 -0.78 15.18
C GLY A 10 5.27 -0.10 13.88
N LEU A 11 6.54 0.27 13.81
CA LEU A 11 7.22 0.60 12.56
C LEU A 11 8.11 -0.59 12.18
N LEU A 12 8.16 -0.91 10.89
CA LEU A 12 8.99 -1.96 10.33
C LEU A 12 9.94 -1.36 9.30
N ASP A 13 11.23 -1.68 9.45
CA ASP A 13 12.19 -1.49 8.37
C ASP A 13 11.97 -2.60 7.33
N ILE A 14 11.73 -2.17 6.09
CA ILE A 14 11.57 -3.07 4.96
C ILE A 14 12.56 -2.70 3.86
N GLU A 15 12.93 -3.71 3.07
CA GLU A 15 13.63 -3.52 1.81
C GLU A 15 12.71 -3.91 0.67
N VAL A 16 12.63 -3.06 -0.35
CA VAL A 16 11.89 -3.31 -1.58
C VAL A 16 12.88 -3.16 -2.73
N TYR A 17 13.32 -4.29 -3.27
CA TYR A 17 14.47 -4.38 -4.17
C TYR A 17 15.75 -3.83 -3.52
N GLU A 18 16.19 -2.64 -3.91
CA GLU A 18 17.41 -1.98 -3.43
C GLU A 18 17.07 -0.74 -2.56
N ALA A 19 15.79 -0.47 -2.32
CA ALA A 19 15.33 0.67 -1.54
C ALA A 19 14.91 0.21 -0.14
N THR A 20 15.39 0.89 0.89
CA THR A 20 14.92 0.74 2.27
C THR A 20 13.80 1.75 2.55
N ASP A 21 12.76 1.33 3.29
CA ASP A 21 11.71 2.22 3.77
C ASP A 21 11.26 1.81 5.18
N ILE A 22 10.70 2.76 5.92
CA ILE A 22 10.05 2.52 7.21
C ILE A 22 8.55 2.57 6.97
N VAL A 23 7.87 1.48 7.29
CA VAL A 23 6.42 1.32 7.10
C VAL A 23 5.70 1.08 8.42
N CYS A 24 4.42 1.39 8.43
CA CYS A 24 3.53 1.10 9.55
C CYS A 24 3.10 -0.38 9.52
N ASP A 25 3.23 -1.07 10.65
CA ASP A 25 2.52 -2.32 10.91
C ASP A 25 1.11 -2.00 11.42
N ASP A 26 0.20 -1.79 10.48
CA ASP A 26 -1.20 -1.47 10.76
C ASP A 26 -2.05 -2.74 10.75
N THR A 27 -2.20 -3.34 11.93
CA THR A 27 -3.05 -4.53 12.13
C THR A 27 -4.53 -4.25 11.89
N GLY A 28 -4.95 -2.98 11.78
CA GLY A 28 -6.31 -2.59 11.42
C GLY A 28 -6.59 -2.61 9.91
N SER A 29 -5.55 -2.79 9.07
CA SER A 29 -5.68 -2.80 7.62
C SER A 29 -5.61 -4.21 7.04
N SER A 30 -6.53 -4.54 6.14
CA SER A 30 -6.49 -5.77 5.34
C SER A 30 -5.61 -5.65 4.09
N LEU A 31 -5.16 -4.43 3.74
CA LEU A 31 -4.42 -4.14 2.52
C LEU A 31 -3.18 -3.29 2.81
N SER A 32 -2.07 -3.61 2.15
CA SER A 32 -0.87 -2.78 2.21
C SER A 32 -0.97 -1.62 1.23
N VAL A 33 -0.83 -0.39 1.72
CA VAL A 33 -0.98 0.83 0.93
C VAL A 33 0.39 1.46 0.67
N GLY A 34 0.74 1.62 -0.60
CA GLY A 34 1.98 2.26 -1.00
C GLY A 34 1.83 3.77 -1.21
N ARG A 35 2.88 4.52 -0.90
CA ARG A 35 2.96 5.97 -1.16
C ARG A 35 3.28 6.26 -2.64
N GLU A 36 3.00 7.48 -3.08
CA GLU A 36 3.27 7.93 -4.46
C GLU A 36 4.75 7.79 -4.87
N LEU A 37 5.69 7.99 -3.94
CA LEU A 37 7.11 7.82 -4.21
C LEU A 37 7.45 6.34 -4.53
N MET A 38 6.93 5.40 -3.75
CA MET A 38 7.08 3.96 -4.00
C MET A 38 6.45 3.57 -5.35
N PHE A 39 5.28 4.13 -5.68
CA PHE A 39 4.64 3.92 -6.97
C PHE A 39 5.53 4.32 -8.15
N LYS A 40 6.11 5.53 -8.08
CA LYS A 40 7.02 6.04 -9.13
C LYS A 40 8.29 5.20 -9.22
N PHE A 41 8.87 4.82 -8.08
CA PHE A 41 10.03 3.96 -8.02
C PHE A 41 9.79 2.62 -8.73
N LEU A 42 8.70 1.92 -8.36
CA LEU A 42 8.32 0.64 -8.97
C LEU A 42 8.02 0.79 -10.46
N ARG A 43 7.29 1.83 -10.86
CA ARG A 43 7.01 2.12 -12.27
C ARG A 43 8.29 2.35 -13.09
N ASN A 44 9.25 3.10 -12.56
CA ASN A 44 10.52 3.37 -13.23
C ASN A 44 11.37 2.09 -13.39
N ARG A 45 11.21 1.11 -12.49
CA ARG A 45 11.82 -0.21 -12.62
C ARG A 45 11.07 -1.14 -13.58
N GLY A 46 9.96 -0.70 -14.18
CA GLY A 46 9.16 -1.51 -15.09
C GLY A 46 8.20 -2.49 -14.39
N GLN A 47 7.89 -2.27 -13.10
CA GLN A 47 6.91 -3.08 -12.38
C GLN A 47 5.55 -3.00 -13.07
N LYS A 48 4.90 -4.15 -13.23
CA LYS A 48 3.54 -4.21 -13.81
C LYS A 48 2.51 -3.90 -12.74
N PHE A 49 1.51 -3.12 -13.14
CA PHE A 49 0.37 -2.78 -12.30
C PHE A 49 -0.92 -3.27 -12.94
N SER A 50 -1.87 -3.71 -12.12
CA SER A 50 -3.24 -4.00 -12.53
C SER A 50 -4.21 -3.03 -11.84
N GLY A 51 -5.12 -2.45 -12.63
CA GLY A 51 -6.17 -1.58 -12.09
C GLY A 51 -7.37 -2.40 -11.61
N PHE A 52 -7.95 -2.04 -10.48
CA PHE A 52 -9.22 -2.59 -10.03
C PHE A 52 -10.02 -1.55 -9.22
N HIS A 53 -11.34 -1.75 -9.13
CA HIS A 53 -12.19 -0.91 -8.29
C HIS A 53 -12.18 -1.42 -6.84
N LEU A 54 -11.73 -0.57 -5.92
CA LEU A 54 -11.80 -0.82 -4.49
C LEU A 54 -13.05 -0.15 -3.94
N ALA A 55 -13.98 -0.96 -3.42
CA ALA A 55 -15.10 -0.47 -2.65
C ALA A 55 -14.61 0.02 -1.28
N MET A 56 -15.02 1.22 -0.89
CA MET A 56 -14.61 1.87 0.36
C MET A 56 -15.81 2.54 1.02
N CYS A 57 -15.90 2.39 2.34
CA CYS A 57 -16.85 3.13 3.15
C CYS A 57 -16.23 4.49 3.49
N LEU A 58 -16.90 5.56 3.08
CA LEU A 58 -16.52 6.91 3.45
C LEU A 58 -16.87 7.19 4.92
N ALA A 59 -16.32 8.29 5.41
CA ALA A 59 -16.41 8.67 6.81
C ALA A 59 -17.85 8.96 7.30
N ASP A 60 -18.76 9.20 6.36
CA ASP A 60 -20.20 9.46 6.51
C ASP A 60 -21.06 8.21 6.28
N GLY A 61 -20.43 7.05 6.05
CA GLY A 61 -21.11 5.78 5.78
C GLY A 61 -21.49 5.57 4.31
N GLN A 62 -21.24 6.54 3.43
CA GLN A 62 -21.47 6.33 1.99
C GLN A 62 -20.51 5.28 1.43
N GLN A 63 -21.01 4.45 0.54
CA GLN A 63 -20.19 3.54 -0.24
C GLN A 63 -19.64 4.27 -1.46
N SER A 64 -18.34 4.17 -1.68
CA SER A 64 -17.68 4.68 -2.88
C SER A 64 -16.83 3.58 -3.50
N ALA A 65 -16.57 3.67 -4.80
CA ALA A 65 -15.66 2.77 -5.49
C ALA A 65 -14.58 3.62 -6.18
N SER A 66 -13.32 3.38 -5.83
CA SER A 66 -12.19 4.11 -6.43
C SER A 66 -11.34 3.17 -7.26
N LEU A 67 -10.88 3.64 -8.43
CA LEU A 67 -9.91 2.91 -9.24
C LEU A 67 -8.55 3.00 -8.57
N VAL A 68 -8.03 1.87 -8.11
CA VAL A 68 -6.71 1.74 -7.51
C VAL A 68 -5.82 0.86 -8.38
N GLN A 69 -4.51 1.06 -8.27
CA GLN A 69 -3.50 0.26 -8.96
C GLN A 69 -2.90 -0.74 -7.97
N LYS A 70 -2.78 -2.01 -8.36
CA LYS A 70 -2.13 -3.07 -7.59
C LYS A 70 -0.79 -3.43 -8.22
N ALA A 71 0.22 -3.68 -7.41
CA ALA A 71 1.41 -4.42 -7.82
C ALA A 71 1.80 -5.43 -6.74
N THR A 72 2.12 -6.65 -7.17
CA THR A 72 2.75 -7.65 -6.30
C THR A 72 4.25 -7.41 -6.29
N VAL A 73 4.83 -7.20 -5.11
CA VAL A 73 6.26 -6.89 -4.93
C VAL A 73 6.89 -7.81 -3.90
N SER A 74 8.18 -8.09 -4.08
CA SER A 74 9.01 -8.71 -3.05
C SER A 74 9.41 -7.65 -2.03
N ILE A 75 9.15 -7.90 -0.75
CA ILE A 75 9.71 -7.13 0.36
C ILE A 75 10.55 -8.01 1.26
N THR A 76 11.60 -7.47 1.85
CA THR A 76 12.45 -8.16 2.82
C THR A 76 12.30 -7.50 4.19
N ILE A 77 12.06 -8.32 5.21
CA ILE A 77 11.92 -7.91 6.61
C ILE A 77 12.87 -8.79 7.44
N GLY A 78 13.84 -8.18 8.12
CA GLY A 78 14.81 -8.93 8.95
C GLY A 78 15.51 -10.07 8.20
N GLY A 79 15.86 -9.85 6.93
CA GLY A 79 16.52 -10.84 6.07
C GLY A 79 15.61 -11.93 5.47
N ARG A 80 14.29 -11.87 5.69
CA ARG A 80 13.30 -12.78 5.08
C ARG A 80 12.48 -12.08 4.02
N THR A 81 12.35 -12.69 2.86
CA THR A 81 11.64 -12.11 1.71
C THR A 81 10.23 -12.68 1.56
N PHE A 82 9.26 -11.80 1.33
CA PHE A 82 7.85 -12.10 1.17
C PHE A 82 7.30 -11.43 -0.09
N GLN A 83 6.29 -12.04 -0.71
CA GLN A 83 5.51 -11.39 -1.76
C GLN A 83 4.30 -10.72 -1.12
N ILE A 84 4.10 -9.44 -1.40
CA ILE A 84 2.94 -8.68 -0.92
C ILE A 84 2.27 -7.92 -2.07
N ASP A 85 0.96 -7.73 -1.96
CA ASP A 85 0.23 -6.83 -2.83
C ASP A 85 0.23 -5.42 -2.24
N LEU A 86 0.81 -4.47 -2.97
CA LEU A 86 0.70 -3.05 -2.68
C LEU A 86 -0.39 -2.41 -3.54
N ILE A 87 -1.28 -1.66 -2.91
CA ILE A 87 -2.25 -0.82 -3.60
C ILE A 87 -1.84 0.65 -3.57
N PHE A 88 -2.11 1.33 -4.67
CA PHE A 88 -1.82 2.75 -4.86
C PHE A 88 -3.08 3.45 -5.32
N ALA A 89 -3.45 4.53 -4.63
CA ALA A 89 -4.52 5.39 -5.08
C ALA A 89 -4.15 5.99 -6.45
N SER A 90 -5.04 5.87 -7.44
CA SER A 90 -4.87 6.67 -8.64
C SER A 90 -5.23 8.11 -8.29
N ARG A 91 -4.27 9.04 -8.37
CA ARG A 91 -4.64 10.46 -8.42
C ARG A 91 -5.34 10.67 -9.75
N GLN A 92 -6.67 10.80 -9.73
CA GLN A 92 -7.35 11.53 -10.79
C GLN A 92 -6.84 12.97 -10.71
N ARG A 93 -6.21 13.43 -11.78
CA ARG A 93 -5.79 14.82 -11.93
C ARG A 93 -7.01 15.72 -11.99
#